data_AF-A0A6I3I001-F1
#
_entry.id   AF-A0A6I3I001-F1
#
_cell.length_a   1.000
_cell.length_b   1.000
_cell.length_c   1.000
_cell.angle_alpha   90.00
_cell.angle_beta   90.00
_cell.angle_gamma   90.00
#
_symmetry.space_group_name_H-M   'P 1'
#
loop_
_entity.id
_entity.type
_entity.pdbx_description
1 polymer ?
#
loop_
_entity_poly.entity_id
_entity_poly.type
_entity_poly.pdbx_seq_one_letter_code
_entity_poly.pdbx_strand_id
1 'polypeptide(L)'
;MNIQALEIDSRATPHISVGYPKGIATNGSSSTSNVVDLALSVPPQPPRNISLFSSNELFGEPGIYPEGSAMQPASGGRLSEGKSRDALAGITGSEGLALFDNPDLCARCPDAGPRAALVMLSSTIAAPLVEGFLNEHTPVSSIAVGVTRSPGRVVGPIEGGADDIRVVNDRYRAEHPALMASSIAHDLLWNVHGAGQFEEATLHMVVALVHLQLVVLCPSIAHTGTELARRQNSLAISLLNSRNPDESTIRVIASNGTGTIPGGAPTMQSIDFWSIPFVGGDPAPSPIPNLLPPVLGLATGAKTDLASSGNYDQSLGQELSIHGLGGALAPTQQLRAMVGLGLLDENRIAAATGISAAEVSLFFGLDDVLGCFVK
;
A
#
# COMPACT_ATOMS: atom_id res chain seq x y z
N MET A 1 24.28 -38.67 5.11
CA MET A 1 24.30 -37.27 5.58
C MET A 1 22.90 -36.94 6.03
N ASN A 2 22.70 -36.81 7.35
CA ASN A 2 21.41 -36.42 7.93
C ASN A 2 21.22 -34.92 7.75
N ILE A 3 20.16 -34.53 7.06
CA ILE A 3 19.71 -33.14 6.99
C ILE A 3 18.81 -32.92 8.21
N GLN A 4 19.31 -32.22 9.21
CA GLN A 4 18.49 -31.70 10.30
C GLN A 4 17.64 -30.55 9.76
N ALA A 5 16.32 -30.65 9.92
CA ALA A 5 15.39 -29.57 9.67
C ALA A 5 15.67 -28.43 10.67
N LEU A 6 15.87 -27.22 10.15
CA LEU A 6 15.87 -25.99 10.93
C LEU A 6 14.44 -25.71 11.39
N GLU A 7 14.16 -25.90 12.67
CA GLU A 7 13.00 -25.31 13.34
C GLU A 7 13.20 -23.78 13.36
N ILE A 8 12.43 -23.07 12.54
CA ILE A 8 12.30 -21.62 12.62
C ILE A 8 11.41 -21.33 13.83
N ASP A 9 11.97 -20.70 14.87
CA ASP A 9 11.23 -20.26 16.05
C ASP A 9 10.25 -19.13 15.65
N SER A 10 8.98 -19.49 15.48
CA SER A 10 7.89 -18.60 15.07
C SER A 10 7.34 -17.70 16.18
N ARG A 11 7.99 -17.64 17.36
CA ARG A 11 7.45 -16.93 18.54
C ARG A 11 8.01 -15.54 18.81
N ALA A 12 8.98 -15.07 18.03
CA ALA A 12 9.42 -13.67 18.09
C ALA A 12 8.72 -12.88 16.97
N THR A 13 7.47 -12.47 17.18
CA THR A 13 6.85 -11.45 16.32
C THR A 13 7.63 -10.16 16.55
N PRO A 14 8.35 -9.60 15.56
CA PRO A 14 8.97 -8.30 15.74
C PRO A 14 7.84 -7.31 16.01
N HIS A 15 7.83 -6.75 17.22
CA HIS A 15 7.06 -5.54 17.47
C HIS A 15 7.71 -4.47 16.60
N ILE A 16 7.13 -4.21 15.41
CA ILE A 16 7.48 -3.06 14.59
C ILE A 16 7.02 -1.84 15.39
N SER A 17 7.85 -1.41 16.34
CA SER A 17 7.71 -0.12 17.00
C SER A 17 8.18 0.89 15.97
N VAL A 18 7.28 1.25 15.06
CA VAL A 18 7.45 2.46 14.26
C VAL A 18 7.65 3.59 15.27
N GLY A 19 8.84 4.17 15.29
CA GLY A 19 9.22 5.22 16.22
C GLY A 19 8.42 6.48 15.94
N TYR A 20 7.18 6.54 16.44
CA TYR A 20 6.42 7.77 16.47
C TYR A 20 7.11 8.75 17.43
N PRO A 21 7.08 10.07 17.14
CA PRO A 21 7.62 11.07 18.05
C PRO A 21 7.05 10.85 19.45
N LYS A 22 7.94 10.55 20.41
CA LYS A 22 7.62 10.37 21.82
C LYS A 22 7.05 11.68 22.37
N GLY A 23 5.73 11.79 22.44
CA GLY A 23 5.11 12.94 23.09
C GLY A 23 3.61 13.00 22.87
N ILE A 24 2.86 12.21 23.62
CA ILE A 24 1.68 12.60 24.43
C ILE A 24 1.35 11.35 25.26
N ALA A 25 1.59 11.42 26.57
CA ALA A 25 1.22 10.35 27.49
C ALA A 25 -0.31 10.34 27.64
N THR A 26 -0.99 9.37 27.01
CA THR A 26 -2.45 9.22 27.09
C THR A 26 -2.86 8.29 28.24
N ASN A 27 -3.01 8.83 29.45
CA ASN A 27 -3.74 8.15 30.54
C ASN A 27 -5.28 8.16 30.30
N GLY A 28 -5.73 8.03 29.05
CA GLY A 28 -7.13 8.20 28.62
C GLY A 28 -7.52 7.35 27.40
N SER A 29 -6.98 6.14 27.27
CA SER A 29 -7.01 5.38 26.01
C SER A 29 -8.42 5.00 25.49
N SER A 30 -9.47 5.02 26.32
CA SER A 30 -10.83 4.68 25.87
C SER A 30 -11.59 5.83 25.22
N SER A 31 -11.31 7.09 25.59
CA SER A 31 -12.04 8.24 25.01
C SER A 31 -11.54 8.58 23.62
N THR A 32 -10.23 8.46 23.38
CA THR A 32 -9.62 8.86 22.10
C THR A 32 -9.95 7.86 20.97
N SER A 33 -9.99 6.55 21.27
CA SER A 33 -10.36 5.53 20.28
C SER A 33 -11.77 5.76 19.74
N ASN A 34 -12.73 6.00 20.63
CA ASN A 34 -14.12 6.25 20.23
C ASN A 34 -14.26 7.48 19.33
N VAL A 35 -13.49 8.54 19.59
CA VAL A 35 -13.52 9.76 18.78
C VAL A 35 -12.95 9.51 17.37
N VAL A 36 -11.86 8.76 17.25
CA VAL A 36 -11.28 8.41 15.95
C VAL A 36 -12.26 7.53 15.15
N ASP A 37 -12.87 6.55 15.79
CA ASP A 37 -13.87 5.69 15.14
C ASP A 37 -15.07 6.50 14.62
N LEU A 38 -15.57 7.46 15.40
CA LEU A 38 -16.62 8.38 14.95
C LEU A 38 -16.22 9.18 13.69
N ALA A 39 -14.99 9.69 13.65
CA ALA A 39 -14.47 10.41 12.48
C ALA A 39 -14.34 9.48 11.25
N LEU A 40 -13.91 8.23 11.47
CA LEU A 40 -13.72 7.25 10.42
C LEU A 40 -15.06 6.71 9.88
N SER A 41 -16.10 6.60 10.70
CA SER A 41 -17.42 6.11 10.30
C SER A 41 -18.24 7.10 9.45
N VAL A 42 -17.76 8.33 9.22
CA VAL A 42 -18.43 9.31 8.37
C VAL A 42 -18.66 8.73 6.96
N PRO A 43 -19.83 8.91 6.32
CA PRO A 43 -20.08 8.42 4.98
C PRO A 43 -18.99 8.85 3.97
N PRO A 44 -18.55 7.96 3.06
CA PRO A 44 -17.63 8.33 2.00
C PRO A 44 -18.11 9.53 1.18
N GLN A 45 -17.19 10.37 0.74
CA GLN A 45 -17.47 11.57 -0.07
C GLN A 45 -16.38 11.72 -1.14
N PRO A 46 -16.65 12.48 -2.22
CA PRO A 46 -15.63 12.78 -3.21
C PRO A 46 -14.40 13.45 -2.55
N PRO A 47 -13.18 13.17 -3.03
CA PRO A 47 -11.99 13.76 -2.46
C PRO A 47 -11.97 15.27 -2.67
N ARG A 48 -11.35 16.00 -1.72
CA ARG A 48 -11.12 17.46 -1.81
C ARG A 48 -10.40 17.86 -3.09
N ASN A 49 -9.53 16.99 -3.62
CA ASN A 49 -8.80 17.22 -4.86
C ASN A 49 -8.77 15.94 -5.71
N ILE A 50 -9.65 15.87 -6.71
CA ILE A 50 -9.71 14.74 -7.65
C ILE A 50 -8.43 14.54 -8.48
N SER A 51 -7.58 15.57 -8.62
CA SER A 51 -6.30 15.46 -9.34
C SER A 51 -5.23 14.70 -8.56
N LEU A 52 -5.50 14.29 -7.31
CA LEU A 52 -4.65 13.35 -6.58
C LEU A 52 -4.86 11.89 -7.02
N PHE A 53 -5.82 11.61 -7.90
CA PHE A 53 -6.24 10.28 -8.30
C PHE A 53 -6.22 10.13 -9.83
N SER A 54 -6.32 8.92 -10.36
CA SER A 54 -6.25 8.70 -11.81
C SER A 54 -7.40 9.38 -12.58
N SER A 55 -7.08 10.04 -13.70
CA SER A 55 -8.07 10.80 -14.49
C SER A 55 -8.06 10.55 -16.00
N ASN A 56 -6.94 10.19 -16.61
CA ASN A 56 -6.92 9.88 -18.04
C ASN A 56 -7.10 8.39 -18.27
N GLU A 57 -7.47 8.07 -19.51
CA GLU A 57 -7.39 6.70 -20.01
C GLU A 57 -5.91 6.27 -19.98
N LEU A 58 -5.62 5.26 -19.15
CA LEU A 58 -4.28 4.71 -19.03
C LEU A 58 -4.34 3.26 -19.48
N PHE A 59 -3.73 2.99 -20.64
CA PHE A 59 -3.74 1.67 -21.29
C PHE A 59 -5.14 1.16 -21.70
N GLY A 60 -6.04 2.06 -22.09
CA GLY A 60 -7.39 1.69 -22.55
C GLY A 60 -8.48 1.76 -21.47
N GLU A 61 -8.09 1.96 -20.20
CA GLU A 61 -9.00 1.96 -19.07
C GLU A 61 -9.23 3.39 -18.55
N PRO A 62 -10.49 3.84 -18.37
CA PRO A 62 -10.77 5.17 -17.86
C PRO A 62 -10.27 5.35 -16.41
N GLY A 63 -9.72 6.52 -16.10
CA GLY A 63 -9.37 6.88 -14.73
C GLY A 63 -10.61 6.96 -13.82
N ILE A 64 -10.40 6.81 -12.50
CA ILE A 64 -11.52 6.82 -11.54
C ILE A 64 -12.16 8.22 -11.39
N TYR A 65 -11.43 9.30 -11.71
CA TYR A 65 -11.94 10.68 -11.75
C TYR A 65 -11.58 11.34 -13.09
N PRO A 66 -12.36 11.13 -14.16
CA PRO A 66 -11.99 11.56 -15.51
C PRO A 66 -11.76 13.08 -15.67
N GLU A 67 -12.36 13.88 -14.80
CA GLU A 67 -12.25 15.34 -14.80
C GLU A 67 -10.96 15.86 -14.15
N GLY A 68 -10.12 14.99 -13.60
CA GLY A 68 -8.80 15.37 -13.08
C GLY A 68 -7.81 15.73 -14.18
N SER A 69 -6.79 16.53 -13.85
CA SER A 69 -5.69 16.87 -14.77
C SER A 69 -4.99 15.63 -15.35
N ALA A 70 -4.47 15.65 -16.57
CA ALA A 70 -3.82 14.47 -17.16
C ALA A 70 -2.65 13.93 -16.30
N MET A 71 -2.53 12.61 -16.16
CA MET A 71 -1.40 12.00 -15.45
C MET A 71 -0.11 12.08 -16.27
N GLN A 72 1.00 12.36 -15.60
CA GLN A 72 2.34 12.33 -16.18
C GLN A 72 3.31 11.65 -15.22
N PRO A 73 4.20 10.75 -15.68
CA PRO A 73 5.22 10.17 -14.82
C PRO A 73 6.18 11.26 -14.32
N ALA A 74 6.89 10.99 -13.23
CA ALA A 74 7.97 11.84 -12.77
C ALA A 74 8.97 12.13 -13.91
N SER A 75 9.29 13.42 -14.10
CA SER A 75 10.28 13.83 -15.11
C SER A 75 11.71 13.60 -14.59
N GLY A 76 12.63 13.29 -15.51
CA GLY A 76 14.05 13.16 -15.22
C GLY A 76 14.67 11.82 -15.61
N GLY A 77 15.93 11.65 -15.18
CA GLY A 77 16.70 10.41 -15.31
C GLY A 77 16.47 9.47 -14.13
N ARG A 78 17.17 8.32 -14.16
CA ARG A 78 17.22 7.38 -13.02
C ARG A 78 17.62 8.11 -11.74
N LEU A 79 17.03 7.73 -10.61
CA LEU A 79 17.46 8.25 -9.31
C LEU A 79 18.92 7.92 -9.04
N SER A 80 19.67 8.91 -8.56
CA SER A 80 21.03 8.72 -8.09
C SER A 80 21.05 8.10 -6.70
N GLU A 81 22.17 7.48 -6.34
CA GLU A 81 22.45 6.96 -4.99
C GLU A 81 22.10 7.97 -3.88
N GLY A 82 22.55 9.22 -4.02
CA GLY A 82 22.28 10.27 -3.03
C GLY A 82 20.78 10.54 -2.83
N LYS A 83 20.02 10.73 -3.92
CA LYS A 83 18.58 10.98 -3.83
C LYS A 83 17.82 9.78 -3.25
N SER A 84 18.24 8.57 -3.59
CA SER A 84 17.67 7.34 -3.03
C SER A 84 17.93 7.22 -1.53
N ARG A 85 19.15 7.52 -1.07
CA ARG A 85 19.49 7.52 0.36
C ARG A 85 18.74 8.60 1.14
N ASP A 86 18.62 9.80 0.60
CA ASP A 86 17.89 10.90 1.25
C ASP A 86 16.42 10.53 1.45
N ALA A 87 15.77 10.01 0.40
CA ALA A 87 14.40 9.53 0.46
C ALA A 87 14.23 8.38 1.47
N LEU A 88 15.18 7.43 1.48
CA LEU A 88 15.17 6.28 2.37
C LEU A 88 15.37 6.67 3.84
N ALA A 89 16.33 7.55 4.12
CA ALA A 89 16.63 8.02 5.47
C ALA A 89 15.44 8.74 6.11
N GLY A 90 14.68 9.50 5.31
CA GLY A 90 13.47 10.19 5.76
C GLY A 90 12.34 9.27 6.22
N ILE A 91 12.33 8.00 5.80
CA ILE A 91 11.27 7.02 6.13
C ILE A 91 11.76 5.96 7.12
N THR A 92 12.97 5.45 6.90
CA THR A 92 13.48 4.24 7.59
C THR A 92 14.63 4.54 8.56
N GLY A 93 15.16 5.77 8.56
CA GLY A 93 16.32 6.14 9.38
C GLY A 93 17.61 5.40 9.01
N SER A 94 18.49 5.22 9.99
CA SER A 94 19.82 4.60 9.79
C SER A 94 19.76 3.10 9.53
N GLU A 95 18.75 2.39 10.06
CA GLU A 95 18.62 0.94 9.88
C GLU A 95 18.35 0.60 8.41
N GLY A 96 17.47 1.36 7.75
CA GLY A 96 17.24 1.18 6.32
C GLY A 96 18.47 1.53 5.48
N LEU A 97 19.24 2.55 5.85
CA LEU A 97 20.51 2.85 5.15
C LEU A 97 21.51 1.69 5.23
N ALA A 98 21.61 1.02 6.38
CA ALA A 98 22.47 -0.16 6.52
C ALA A 98 22.02 -1.31 5.62
N LEU A 99 20.71 -1.54 5.50
CA LEU A 99 20.17 -2.56 4.60
C LEU A 99 20.36 -2.19 3.12
N PHE A 100 20.22 -0.92 2.77
CA PHE A 100 20.49 -0.41 1.43
C PHE A 100 21.94 -0.63 0.98
N ASP A 101 22.88 -0.62 1.93
CA ASP A 101 24.31 -0.87 1.73
C ASP A 101 24.69 -2.36 1.78
N ASN A 102 23.72 -3.26 1.99
CA ASN A 102 23.94 -4.69 2.00
C ASN A 102 24.48 -5.14 0.61
N PRO A 103 25.65 -5.82 0.54
CA PRO A 103 26.25 -6.24 -0.73
C PRO A 103 25.38 -7.19 -1.56
N ASP A 104 24.69 -8.14 -0.92
CA ASP A 104 23.82 -9.10 -1.59
C ASP A 104 22.60 -8.39 -2.18
N LEU A 105 22.06 -7.41 -1.44
CA LEU A 105 21.01 -6.55 -1.95
C LEU A 105 21.49 -5.72 -3.14
N CYS A 106 22.69 -5.13 -3.06
CA CYS A 106 23.27 -4.36 -4.17
C CYS A 106 23.48 -5.22 -5.42
N ALA A 107 23.90 -6.47 -5.25
CA ALA A 107 24.10 -7.41 -6.36
C ALA A 107 22.77 -7.77 -7.05
N ARG A 108 21.70 -7.96 -6.28
CA ARG A 108 20.38 -8.38 -6.80
C ARG A 108 19.49 -7.21 -7.21
N CYS A 109 19.75 -6.02 -6.68
CA CYS A 109 19.05 -4.78 -6.99
C CYS A 109 20.06 -3.63 -7.21
N PRO A 110 20.70 -3.57 -8.39
CA PRO A 110 21.80 -2.64 -8.63
C PRO A 110 21.36 -1.18 -8.76
N ASP A 111 20.15 -0.91 -9.27
CA ASP A 111 19.64 0.44 -9.42
C ASP A 111 19.18 1.03 -8.06
N ALA A 112 19.73 2.19 -7.69
CA ALA A 112 19.52 2.82 -6.39
C ALA A 112 18.04 3.14 -6.08
N GLY A 113 17.24 3.51 -7.09
CA GLY A 113 15.81 3.81 -6.92
C GLY A 113 15.02 2.57 -6.44
N PRO A 114 14.96 1.50 -7.26
CA PRO A 114 14.34 0.23 -6.87
C PRO A 114 14.92 -0.36 -5.58
N ARG A 115 16.23 -0.25 -5.34
CA ARG A 115 16.85 -0.76 -4.11
C ARG A 115 16.31 -0.03 -2.87
N ALA A 116 16.23 1.30 -2.89
CA ALA A 116 15.63 2.06 -1.80
C ALA A 116 14.14 1.72 -1.61
N ALA A 117 13.41 1.52 -2.70
CA ALA A 117 12.00 1.12 -2.66
C ALA A 117 11.81 -0.26 -1.99
N LEU A 118 12.67 -1.23 -2.31
CA LEU A 118 12.65 -2.54 -1.67
C LEU A 118 12.96 -2.43 -0.16
N VAL A 119 13.96 -1.64 0.22
CA VAL A 119 14.27 -1.42 1.65
C VAL A 119 13.10 -0.78 2.39
N MET A 120 12.40 0.19 1.77
CA MET A 120 11.23 0.83 2.41
C MET A 120 10.12 -0.16 2.79
N LEU A 121 10.06 -1.36 2.18
CA LEU A 121 9.12 -2.40 2.59
C LEU A 121 9.35 -2.86 4.04
N SER A 122 10.58 -2.74 4.57
CA SER A 122 10.91 -3.12 5.96
C SER A 122 10.14 -2.29 7.01
N SER A 123 9.56 -1.17 6.63
CA SER A 123 8.73 -0.31 7.49
C SER A 123 7.22 -0.50 7.28
N THR A 124 6.82 -1.59 6.62
CA THR A 124 5.42 -1.87 6.24
C THR A 124 5.03 -3.31 6.54
N ILE A 125 3.77 -3.70 6.29
CA ILE A 125 3.33 -5.10 6.35
C ILE A 125 4.12 -6.02 5.42
N ALA A 126 4.80 -5.48 4.41
CA ALA A 126 5.60 -6.21 3.45
C ALA A 126 7.06 -6.42 3.91
N ALA A 127 7.40 -6.10 5.16
CA ALA A 127 8.73 -6.33 5.71
C ALA A 127 9.27 -7.77 5.50
N PRO A 128 8.47 -8.84 5.63
CA PRO A 128 8.93 -10.21 5.36
C PRO A 128 9.45 -10.43 3.93
N LEU A 129 9.02 -9.61 2.96
CA LEU A 129 9.44 -9.74 1.56
C LEU A 129 10.90 -9.32 1.35
N VAL A 130 11.45 -8.47 2.20
CA VAL A 130 12.85 -8.01 2.03
C VAL A 130 13.82 -9.14 2.38
N GLU A 131 13.62 -9.77 3.53
CA GLU A 131 14.39 -10.95 3.93
C GLU A 131 14.10 -12.13 2.99
N GLY A 132 12.84 -12.36 2.65
CA GLY A 132 12.45 -13.40 1.69
C GLY A 132 13.10 -13.21 0.32
N PHE A 133 13.21 -11.96 -0.16
CA PHE A 133 13.97 -11.65 -1.36
C PHE A 133 15.42 -12.06 -1.15
N LEU A 134 16.14 -11.48 -0.18
CA LEU A 134 17.57 -11.72 0.06
C LEU A 134 17.93 -13.20 0.22
N ASN A 135 17.08 -13.98 0.89
CA ASN A 135 17.28 -15.42 1.12
C ASN A 135 16.76 -16.32 -0.03
N GLU A 136 16.39 -15.74 -1.17
CA GLU A 136 15.94 -16.47 -2.37
C GLU A 136 14.65 -17.28 -2.13
N HIS A 137 13.80 -16.80 -1.21
CA HIS A 137 12.48 -17.38 -0.94
C HIS A 137 11.36 -16.75 -1.79
N THR A 138 11.67 -15.71 -2.57
CA THR A 138 10.77 -15.14 -3.59
C THR A 138 11.04 -15.75 -4.97
N PRO A 139 10.07 -15.80 -5.89
CA PRO A 139 10.30 -16.23 -7.27
C PRO A 139 11.18 -15.27 -8.09
N VAL A 140 11.57 -14.11 -7.51
CA VAL A 140 12.34 -13.06 -8.18
C VAL A 140 13.81 -13.14 -7.78
N SER A 141 14.69 -13.31 -8.76
CA SER A 141 16.13 -13.38 -8.57
C SER A 141 16.79 -11.99 -8.56
N SER A 142 16.28 -11.04 -9.35
CA SER A 142 16.82 -9.68 -9.43
C SER A 142 15.78 -8.63 -9.81
N ILE A 143 16.01 -7.38 -9.38
CA ILE A 143 15.18 -6.23 -9.71
C ILE A 143 16.05 -5.09 -10.22
N ALA A 144 15.77 -4.55 -11.40
CA ALA A 144 16.47 -3.40 -11.97
C ALA A 144 15.49 -2.37 -12.56
N VAL A 145 15.99 -1.35 -13.25
CA VAL A 145 15.18 -0.48 -14.12
C VAL A 145 15.31 -0.94 -15.58
N GLY A 146 14.18 -1.12 -16.26
CA GLY A 146 14.15 -1.59 -17.65
C GLY A 146 12.77 -1.57 -18.27
N VAL A 147 12.60 -2.29 -19.39
CA VAL A 147 11.31 -2.38 -20.09
C VAL A 147 10.58 -3.65 -19.64
N THR A 148 9.37 -3.49 -19.12
CA THR A 148 8.51 -4.61 -18.72
C THR A 148 7.87 -5.25 -19.95
N ARG A 149 7.61 -6.56 -19.93
CA ARG A 149 6.87 -7.26 -21.02
C ARG A 149 5.49 -6.66 -21.30
N SER A 150 4.84 -6.14 -20.27
CA SER A 150 3.60 -5.40 -20.40
C SER A 150 3.88 -3.93 -20.11
N PRO A 151 3.75 -3.01 -21.10
CA PRO A 151 4.06 -1.59 -20.93
C PRO A 151 3.27 -0.89 -19.83
N GLY A 152 2.11 -1.45 -19.43
CA GLY A 152 1.27 -0.90 -18.37
C GLY A 152 1.68 -1.22 -16.93
N ARG A 153 2.56 -2.23 -16.77
CA ARG A 153 3.05 -2.65 -15.46
C ARG A 153 4.06 -1.64 -14.90
N VAL A 154 3.97 -1.40 -13.59
CA VAL A 154 4.95 -0.60 -12.83
C VAL A 154 6.19 -1.45 -12.56
N VAL A 155 5.98 -2.67 -12.10
CA VAL A 155 7.00 -3.72 -11.93
C VAL A 155 6.52 -4.97 -12.65
N GLY A 156 7.43 -5.71 -13.27
CA GLY A 156 7.09 -6.98 -13.89
C GLY A 156 8.28 -7.65 -14.58
N PRO A 157 8.06 -8.82 -15.21
CA PRO A 157 9.10 -9.51 -15.97
C PRO A 157 9.72 -8.62 -17.04
N ILE A 158 11.04 -8.71 -17.18
CA ILE A 158 11.77 -7.97 -18.21
C ILE A 158 11.39 -8.46 -19.62
N GLU A 159 11.27 -7.53 -20.56
CA GLU A 159 11.06 -7.84 -21.97
C GLU A 159 12.19 -8.70 -22.54
N GLY A 160 11.85 -9.84 -23.15
CA GLY A 160 12.81 -10.76 -23.77
C GLY A 160 13.75 -11.53 -22.83
N GLY A 161 13.62 -11.38 -21.50
CA GLY A 161 14.44 -12.09 -20.51
C GLY A 161 13.67 -13.16 -19.74
N ALA A 162 14.24 -13.65 -18.63
CA ALA A 162 13.68 -14.73 -17.82
C ALA A 162 12.57 -14.28 -16.87
N ASP A 163 11.69 -15.22 -16.49
CA ASP A 163 10.52 -15.03 -15.62
C ASP A 163 10.84 -14.84 -14.14
N ASP A 164 12.12 -14.81 -13.75
CA ASP A 164 12.61 -14.53 -12.40
C ASP A 164 13.32 -13.16 -12.33
N ILE A 165 13.61 -12.53 -13.47
CA ILE A 165 14.17 -11.18 -13.55
C ILE A 165 13.03 -10.18 -13.64
N ARG A 166 13.01 -9.23 -12.71
CA ARG A 166 12.04 -8.14 -12.67
C ARG A 166 12.68 -6.80 -12.96
N VAL A 167 11.87 -5.92 -13.52
CA VAL A 167 12.24 -4.52 -13.70
C VAL A 167 11.12 -3.62 -13.22
N VAL A 168 11.50 -2.55 -12.54
CA VAL A 168 10.70 -1.33 -12.51
C VAL A 168 10.71 -0.76 -13.92
N ASN A 169 9.53 -0.51 -14.47
CA ASN A 169 9.37 0.04 -15.81
C ASN A 169 10.09 1.39 -15.91
N ASP A 170 10.90 1.57 -16.96
CA ASP A 170 11.72 2.75 -17.19
C ASP A 170 10.90 4.05 -17.22
N ARG A 171 9.59 3.97 -17.50
CA ARG A 171 8.62 5.07 -17.33
C ARG A 171 8.65 5.68 -15.93
N TYR A 172 8.92 4.89 -14.89
CA TYR A 172 8.90 5.29 -13.48
C TYR A 172 10.31 5.42 -12.88
N ARG A 173 11.36 5.42 -13.70
CA ARG A 173 12.77 5.47 -13.24
C ARG A 173 13.14 6.68 -12.38
N ALA A 174 12.37 7.77 -12.51
CA ALA A 174 12.58 9.03 -11.80
C ALA A 174 11.61 9.20 -10.61
N GLU A 175 10.72 8.24 -10.37
CA GLU A 175 9.74 8.31 -9.29
C GLU A 175 10.40 8.21 -7.91
N HIS A 176 9.74 8.80 -6.91
CA HIS A 176 10.15 8.65 -5.52
C HIS A 176 10.13 7.17 -5.10
N PRO A 177 11.14 6.62 -4.41
CA PRO A 177 11.22 5.19 -4.10
C PRO A 177 9.99 4.64 -3.37
N ALA A 178 9.41 5.41 -2.46
CA ALA A 178 8.20 5.03 -1.73
C ALA A 178 7.00 4.69 -2.66
N LEU A 179 6.90 5.32 -3.84
CA LEU A 179 5.82 5.07 -4.80
C LEU A 179 6.02 3.78 -5.59
N MET A 180 7.26 3.31 -5.71
CA MET A 180 7.62 2.04 -6.37
C MET A 180 7.51 0.85 -5.41
N ALA A 181 7.69 1.08 -4.11
CA ALA A 181 7.76 0.04 -3.09
C ALA A 181 6.54 -0.90 -3.12
N SER A 182 5.33 -0.34 -3.12
CA SER A 182 4.10 -1.13 -3.15
C SER A 182 3.98 -2.04 -4.38
N SER A 183 4.39 -1.56 -5.55
CA SER A 183 4.42 -2.38 -6.78
C SER A 183 5.52 -3.43 -6.79
N ILE A 184 6.64 -3.21 -6.09
CA ILE A 184 7.64 -4.26 -5.86
C ILE A 184 7.06 -5.35 -4.96
N ALA A 185 6.33 -4.98 -3.88
CA ALA A 185 5.70 -5.96 -3.00
C ALA A 185 4.68 -6.84 -3.73
N HIS A 186 3.87 -6.24 -4.62
CA HIS A 186 2.98 -6.99 -5.53
C HIS A 186 3.73 -8.08 -6.28
N ASP A 187 4.81 -7.69 -6.95
CA ASP A 187 5.46 -8.56 -7.93
C ASP A 187 6.36 -9.62 -7.27
N LEU A 188 6.86 -9.37 -6.04
CA LEU A 188 7.52 -10.39 -5.20
C LEU A 188 6.57 -11.48 -4.69
N LEU A 189 5.27 -11.19 -4.63
CA LEU A 189 4.21 -12.11 -4.22
C LEU A 189 3.46 -12.70 -5.42
N TRP A 190 3.78 -12.30 -6.65
CA TRP A 190 3.08 -12.73 -7.85
C TRP A 190 3.41 -14.18 -8.24
N ASN A 191 2.39 -14.95 -8.63
CA ASN A 191 2.52 -16.31 -9.13
C ASN A 191 2.78 -16.30 -10.65
N VAL A 192 3.89 -16.94 -11.04
CA VAL A 192 4.36 -16.98 -12.44
C VAL A 192 3.40 -17.68 -13.41
N HIS A 193 2.45 -18.49 -12.92
CA HIS A 193 1.57 -19.32 -13.76
C HIS A 193 0.26 -18.64 -14.20
N GLY A 194 0.12 -17.34 -13.94
CA GLY A 194 -0.99 -16.52 -14.46
C GLY A 194 -1.76 -15.81 -13.36
N ALA A 195 -2.13 -14.57 -13.63
CA ALA A 195 -2.83 -13.69 -12.71
C ALA A 195 -4.35 -13.93 -12.75
N GLY A 196 -4.88 -14.64 -11.75
CA GLY A 196 -6.33 -14.74 -11.52
C GLY A 196 -6.88 -13.49 -10.80
N GLN A 197 -8.19 -13.26 -10.90
CA GLN A 197 -8.84 -12.12 -10.22
C GLN A 197 -8.66 -12.14 -8.70
N PHE A 198 -8.70 -13.30 -8.04
CA PHE A 198 -8.49 -13.38 -6.58
C PHE A 198 -7.06 -13.03 -6.17
N GLU A 199 -6.09 -13.47 -6.97
CA GLU A 199 -4.68 -13.12 -6.77
C GLU A 199 -4.50 -11.62 -6.92
N GLU A 200 -4.95 -11.04 -8.03
CA GLU A 200 -4.75 -9.62 -8.29
C GLU A 200 -5.52 -8.74 -7.29
N ALA A 201 -6.72 -9.11 -6.85
CA ALA A 201 -7.41 -8.41 -5.77
C ALA A 201 -6.61 -8.46 -4.46
N THR A 202 -6.04 -9.62 -4.11
CA THR A 202 -5.20 -9.75 -2.90
C THR A 202 -3.91 -8.92 -3.02
N LEU A 203 -3.22 -8.98 -4.16
CA LEU A 203 -1.98 -8.26 -4.37
C LEU A 203 -2.20 -6.75 -4.45
N HIS A 204 -3.27 -6.28 -5.10
CA HIS A 204 -3.62 -4.85 -5.11
C HIS A 204 -4.07 -4.33 -3.74
N MET A 205 -4.66 -5.18 -2.88
CA MET A 205 -4.87 -4.84 -1.48
C MET A 205 -3.53 -4.63 -0.76
N VAL A 206 -2.55 -5.54 -0.93
CA VAL A 206 -1.19 -5.35 -0.37
C VAL A 206 -0.56 -4.06 -0.87
N VAL A 207 -0.68 -3.76 -2.17
CA VAL A 207 -0.20 -2.51 -2.77
C VAL A 207 -0.80 -1.29 -2.06
N ALA A 208 -2.13 -1.26 -1.89
CA ALA A 208 -2.84 -0.18 -1.24
C ALA A 208 -2.41 0.00 0.23
N LEU A 209 -2.28 -1.11 0.99
CA LEU A 209 -1.85 -1.06 2.39
C LEU A 209 -0.41 -0.56 2.55
N VAL A 210 0.52 -1.07 1.73
CA VAL A 210 1.93 -0.60 1.74
C VAL A 210 1.99 0.89 1.41
N HIS A 211 1.25 1.35 0.39
CA HIS A 211 1.19 2.77 0.04
C HIS A 211 0.61 3.61 1.19
N LEU A 212 -0.49 3.18 1.82
CA LEU A 212 -1.11 3.88 2.94
C LEU A 212 -0.15 4.01 4.14
N GLN A 213 0.60 2.96 4.47
CA GLN A 213 1.62 3.02 5.52
C GLN A 213 2.75 4.00 5.18
N LEU A 214 3.18 4.06 3.92
CA LEU A 214 4.17 5.03 3.47
C LEU A 214 3.64 6.47 3.44
N VAL A 215 2.36 6.68 3.12
CA VAL A 215 1.70 8.00 3.21
C VAL A 215 1.61 8.46 4.66
N VAL A 216 1.34 7.57 5.61
CA VAL A 216 1.34 7.90 7.04
C VAL A 216 2.72 8.42 7.50
N LEU A 217 3.80 7.81 7.00
CA LEU A 217 5.19 8.17 7.31
C LEU A 217 5.66 9.42 6.54
N CYS A 218 5.25 9.58 5.29
CA CYS A 218 5.65 10.68 4.43
C CYS A 218 4.46 11.19 3.59
N PRO A 219 3.57 12.03 4.15
CA PRO A 219 2.31 12.42 3.49
C PRO A 219 2.51 13.06 2.12
N SER A 220 3.64 13.77 1.92
CA SER A 220 3.94 14.44 0.66
C SER A 220 4.02 13.51 -0.56
N ILE A 221 4.25 12.21 -0.38
CA ILE A 221 4.34 11.27 -1.53
C ILE A 221 3.01 11.18 -2.29
N ALA A 222 1.88 11.25 -1.57
CA ALA A 222 0.54 11.26 -2.17
C ALA A 222 0.26 12.54 -2.97
N HIS A 223 1.02 13.60 -2.73
CA HIS A 223 0.85 14.94 -3.30
C HIS A 223 1.90 15.30 -4.36
N THR A 224 2.72 14.35 -4.78
CA THR A 224 3.72 14.58 -5.84
C THR A 224 3.07 14.87 -7.20
N GLY A 225 1.80 14.47 -7.39
CA GLY A 225 1.03 14.68 -8.62
C GLY A 225 1.47 13.81 -9.79
N THR A 226 2.44 12.92 -9.59
CA THR A 226 2.94 12.02 -10.63
C THR A 226 1.90 10.94 -10.95
N GLU A 227 2.02 10.35 -12.13
CA GLU A 227 1.18 9.23 -12.56
C GLU A 227 1.23 8.09 -11.55
N LEU A 228 2.42 7.72 -11.06
CA LEU A 228 2.53 6.61 -10.12
C LEU A 228 1.85 6.95 -8.79
N ALA A 229 2.07 8.14 -8.23
CA ALA A 229 1.37 8.56 -7.00
C ALA A 229 -0.15 8.49 -7.15
N ARG A 230 -0.67 8.96 -8.28
CA ARG A 230 -2.12 8.96 -8.56
C ARG A 230 -2.69 7.56 -8.73
N ARG A 231 -1.94 6.64 -9.38
CA ARG A 231 -2.30 5.22 -9.45
C ARG A 231 -2.37 4.57 -8.07
N GLN A 232 -1.37 4.81 -7.22
CA GLN A 232 -1.36 4.26 -5.85
C GLN A 232 -2.47 4.87 -4.99
N ASN A 233 -2.71 6.18 -5.10
CA ASN A 233 -3.82 6.85 -4.42
C ASN A 233 -5.18 6.28 -4.86
N SER A 234 -5.37 5.95 -6.14
CA SER A 234 -6.59 5.32 -6.65
C SER A 234 -6.86 3.94 -6.05
N LEU A 235 -5.82 3.13 -5.80
CA LEU A 235 -6.00 1.86 -5.09
C LEU A 235 -6.30 2.08 -3.60
N ALA A 236 -5.63 3.07 -2.99
CA ALA A 236 -5.81 3.41 -1.60
C ALA A 236 -7.21 3.94 -1.27
N ILE A 237 -7.77 4.84 -2.09
CA ILE A 237 -9.16 5.32 -1.90
C ILE A 237 -10.17 4.17 -2.02
N SER A 238 -9.97 3.29 -3.00
CA SER A 238 -10.84 2.13 -3.18
C SER A 238 -10.86 1.23 -1.96
N LEU A 239 -9.69 0.98 -1.36
CA LEU A 239 -9.58 0.16 -0.17
C LEU A 239 -10.16 0.87 1.06
N LEU A 240 -9.81 2.14 1.30
CA LEU A 240 -10.28 2.90 2.47
C LEU A 240 -11.81 3.06 2.53
N ASN A 241 -12.48 3.12 1.38
CA ASN A 241 -13.94 3.20 1.31
C ASN A 241 -14.63 1.84 1.22
N SER A 242 -13.88 0.74 1.10
CA SER A 242 -14.41 -0.61 1.15
C SER A 242 -14.74 -1.00 2.60
N ARG A 243 -15.94 -0.61 3.03
CA ARG A 243 -16.49 -0.81 4.38
C ARG A 243 -18.01 -0.75 4.35
N ASN A 244 -18.65 -1.35 5.34
CA ASN A 244 -20.10 -1.20 5.51
C ASN A 244 -20.44 0.22 5.99
N PRO A 245 -21.70 0.68 5.80
CA PRO A 245 -22.17 1.95 6.33
C PRO A 245 -21.94 2.03 7.84
N ASP A 246 -21.54 3.22 8.30
CA ASP A 246 -21.31 3.55 9.72
C ASP A 246 -20.19 2.74 10.42
N GLU A 247 -19.45 1.89 9.71
CA GLU A 247 -18.27 1.18 10.24
C GLU A 247 -16.97 1.95 9.96
N SER A 248 -16.05 1.96 10.93
CA SER A 248 -14.67 2.46 10.74
C SER A 248 -13.75 1.39 10.12
N THR A 249 -14.09 0.11 10.28
CA THR A 249 -13.27 -1.04 9.87
C THR A 249 -13.19 -1.18 8.34
N ILE A 250 -11.97 -1.18 7.81
CA ILE A 250 -11.69 -1.48 6.41
C ILE A 250 -11.81 -3.00 6.18
N ARG A 251 -12.49 -3.39 5.09
CA ARG A 251 -12.66 -4.79 4.66
C ARG A 251 -12.42 -4.89 3.15
N VAL A 252 -11.97 -6.04 2.66
CA VAL A 252 -11.89 -6.24 1.19
C VAL A 252 -13.26 -6.56 0.60
N ILE A 253 -14.09 -7.31 1.32
CA ILE A 253 -15.50 -7.58 0.99
C ILE A 253 -16.38 -6.82 1.98
N ALA A 254 -17.25 -5.98 1.45
CA ALA A 254 -18.22 -5.21 2.20
C ALA A 254 -19.57 -5.34 1.48
N SER A 255 -20.33 -6.38 1.82
CA SER A 255 -21.55 -6.77 1.09
C SER A 255 -22.63 -5.68 1.04
N ASN A 256 -22.58 -4.71 1.96
CA ASN A 256 -23.48 -3.55 1.99
C ASN A 256 -22.71 -2.23 1.72
N GLY A 257 -21.52 -2.32 1.13
CA GLY A 257 -20.64 -1.19 0.89
C GLY A 257 -21.30 -0.08 0.07
N THR A 258 -20.89 1.15 0.32
CA THR A 258 -21.48 2.33 -0.33
C THR A 258 -20.80 2.72 -1.64
N GLY A 259 -19.77 1.97 -2.04
CA GLY A 259 -18.93 2.28 -3.19
C GLY A 259 -17.47 2.51 -2.80
N THR A 260 -16.54 2.15 -3.70
CA THR A 260 -15.09 2.28 -3.48
C THR A 260 -14.52 3.65 -3.89
N ILE A 261 -15.16 4.35 -4.84
CA ILE A 261 -14.64 5.60 -5.41
C ILE A 261 -15.72 6.72 -5.42
N PRO A 262 -16.07 7.30 -4.26
CA PRO A 262 -17.14 8.29 -4.15
C PRO A 262 -16.97 9.47 -5.14
N GLY A 263 -18.02 9.79 -5.90
CA GLY A 263 -18.00 10.84 -6.92
C GLY A 263 -17.15 10.53 -8.16
N GLY A 264 -16.58 9.33 -8.26
CA GLY A 264 -15.82 8.87 -9.41
C GLY A 264 -16.71 8.42 -10.57
N ALA A 265 -16.07 7.99 -11.66
CA ALA A 265 -16.75 7.51 -12.86
C ALA A 265 -17.75 6.39 -12.53
N PRO A 266 -19.03 6.49 -12.94
CA PRO A 266 -20.04 5.47 -12.64
C PRO A 266 -19.68 4.06 -13.11
N THR A 267 -18.95 3.94 -14.23
CA THR A 267 -18.50 2.66 -14.81
C THR A 267 -17.40 1.98 -14.01
N MET A 268 -16.73 2.72 -13.11
CA MET A 268 -15.64 2.22 -12.27
C MET A 268 -16.10 1.96 -10.83
N GLN A 269 -17.39 2.17 -10.52
CA GLN A 269 -17.93 1.94 -9.18
C GLN A 269 -18.03 0.44 -8.90
N SER A 270 -17.47 0.02 -7.77
CA SER A 270 -17.69 -1.30 -7.20
C SER A 270 -18.24 -1.15 -5.78
N ILE A 271 -19.03 -2.12 -5.32
CA ILE A 271 -19.59 -2.10 -3.96
C ILE A 271 -18.51 -2.17 -2.87
N ASP A 272 -17.45 -2.92 -3.16
CA ASP A 272 -16.29 -3.14 -2.30
C ASP A 272 -15.01 -3.34 -3.14
N PHE A 273 -13.87 -3.47 -2.46
CA PHE A 273 -12.56 -3.62 -3.10
C PHE A 273 -12.43 -4.94 -3.86
N TRP A 274 -12.97 -6.03 -3.31
CA TRP A 274 -12.88 -7.37 -3.87
C TRP A 274 -13.63 -7.51 -5.21
N SER A 275 -14.67 -6.71 -5.40
CA SER A 275 -15.49 -6.68 -6.62
C SER A 275 -14.88 -5.85 -7.76
N ILE A 276 -13.72 -5.20 -7.57
CA ILE A 276 -13.03 -4.45 -8.64
C ILE A 276 -12.40 -5.44 -9.62
N PRO A 277 -12.71 -5.40 -10.94
CA PRO A 277 -12.12 -6.32 -11.92
C PRO A 277 -10.67 -5.89 -12.26
N PHE A 278 -9.69 -6.37 -11.50
CA PHE A 278 -8.27 -6.05 -11.72
C PHE A 278 -7.69 -6.74 -12.95
N VAL A 279 -8.27 -7.87 -13.35
CA VAL A 279 -7.94 -8.59 -14.59
C VAL A 279 -9.19 -9.04 -15.33
N GLY A 280 -9.06 -9.26 -16.63
CA GLY A 280 -10.10 -9.87 -17.43
C GLY A 280 -10.17 -11.40 -17.21
N GLY A 281 -11.38 -11.95 -17.33
CA GLY A 281 -11.64 -13.39 -17.21
C GLY A 281 -12.38 -13.76 -15.93
N ASP A 282 -12.72 -15.05 -15.82
CA ASP A 282 -13.41 -15.57 -14.64
C ASP A 282 -12.45 -15.66 -13.45
N PRO A 283 -12.92 -15.33 -12.23
CA PRO A 283 -12.13 -15.56 -11.02
C PRO A 283 -11.75 -17.03 -10.87
N ALA A 284 -10.44 -17.29 -10.78
CA ALA A 284 -9.89 -18.62 -10.63
C ALA A 284 -8.93 -18.67 -9.44
N PRO A 285 -8.96 -19.74 -8.63
CA PRO A 285 -8.03 -19.89 -7.52
C PRO A 285 -6.62 -20.23 -8.02
N SER A 286 -5.60 -19.72 -7.33
CA SER A 286 -4.19 -20.04 -7.58
C SER A 286 -3.43 -20.22 -6.26
N PRO A 287 -2.36 -21.04 -6.19
CA PRO A 287 -1.58 -21.21 -4.96
C PRO A 287 -0.95 -19.90 -4.48
N ILE A 288 -0.96 -19.67 -3.16
CA ILE A 288 -0.24 -18.53 -2.56
C ILE A 288 1.25 -18.86 -2.35
N PRO A 289 2.17 -17.89 -2.49
CA PRO A 289 3.56 -18.08 -2.10
C PRO A 289 3.68 -18.13 -0.57
N ASN A 290 4.71 -18.82 -0.08
CA ASN A 290 4.98 -18.99 1.36
C ASN A 290 5.16 -17.66 2.13
N LEU A 291 5.52 -16.59 1.43
CA LEU A 291 5.70 -15.26 2.02
C LEU A 291 4.40 -14.46 2.14
N LEU A 292 3.30 -14.89 1.53
CA LEU A 292 2.02 -14.17 1.64
C LEU A 292 1.40 -14.30 3.05
N PRO A 293 1.28 -15.49 3.68
CA PRO A 293 0.71 -15.62 5.02
C PRO A 293 1.30 -14.68 6.08
N PRO A 294 2.63 -14.53 6.25
CA PRO A 294 3.17 -13.58 7.23
C PRO A 294 2.83 -12.12 6.92
N VAL A 295 2.79 -11.72 5.64
CA VAL A 295 2.35 -10.36 5.23
C VAL A 295 0.90 -10.12 5.60
N LEU A 296 0.02 -11.08 5.30
CA LEU A 296 -1.41 -10.97 5.63
C LEU A 296 -1.65 -11.05 7.14
N GLY A 297 -0.85 -11.82 7.87
CA GLY A 297 -0.85 -11.85 9.33
C GLY A 297 -0.56 -10.47 9.91
N LEU A 298 0.43 -9.75 9.39
CA LEU A 298 0.68 -8.36 9.80
C LEU A 298 -0.52 -7.45 9.44
N ALA A 299 -1.14 -7.65 8.28
CA ALA A 299 -2.29 -6.85 7.85
C ALA A 299 -3.53 -7.01 8.76
N THR A 300 -3.79 -8.23 9.26
CA THR A 300 -4.95 -8.52 10.13
C THR A 300 -4.63 -8.41 11.64
N GLY A 301 -3.36 -8.19 12.00
CA GLY A 301 -2.90 -8.08 13.39
C GLY A 301 -2.67 -9.43 14.08
N ALA A 302 -2.17 -10.41 13.33
CA ALA A 302 -1.87 -11.78 13.72
C ALA A 302 -3.06 -12.55 14.31
N LYS A 303 -4.28 -12.16 13.92
CA LYS A 303 -5.52 -12.74 14.45
C LYS A 303 -5.90 -14.08 13.80
N THR A 304 -5.08 -14.58 12.87
CA THR A 304 -5.44 -15.70 12.01
C THR A 304 -4.29 -16.61 11.62
N ASP A 305 -4.63 -17.90 11.47
CA ASP A 305 -3.86 -18.86 10.69
C ASP A 305 -4.28 -18.80 9.21
N LEU A 306 -3.94 -17.68 8.54
CA LEU A 306 -4.21 -17.51 7.11
C LEU A 306 -3.46 -18.52 6.24
N ALA A 307 -2.52 -19.28 6.81
CA ALA A 307 -1.85 -20.37 6.11
C ALA A 307 -2.81 -21.50 5.73
N SER A 308 -4.01 -21.55 6.32
CA SER A 308 -5.03 -22.55 6.01
C SER A 308 -5.68 -22.39 4.63
N SER A 309 -5.67 -21.20 4.00
CA SER A 309 -6.31 -21.05 2.67
C SER A 309 -5.52 -21.75 1.56
N GLY A 310 -4.19 -21.77 1.64
CA GLY A 310 -3.28 -22.34 0.63
C GLY A 310 -3.36 -21.72 -0.78
N ASN A 311 -4.41 -20.95 -1.07
CA ASN A 311 -4.74 -20.39 -2.38
C ASN A 311 -5.26 -18.95 -2.25
N TYR A 312 -5.02 -18.17 -3.30
CA TYR A 312 -5.77 -16.96 -3.62
C TYR A 312 -7.16 -17.39 -4.06
N ASP A 313 -8.17 -17.21 -3.21
CA ASP A 313 -9.53 -17.60 -3.52
C ASP A 313 -10.55 -16.72 -2.79
N GLN A 314 -11.84 -17.01 -3.02
CA GLN A 314 -12.93 -16.29 -2.36
C GLN A 314 -12.91 -16.44 -0.83
N SER A 315 -12.48 -17.60 -0.32
CA SER A 315 -12.41 -17.87 1.13
C SER A 315 -11.35 -17.00 1.78
N LEU A 316 -10.18 -16.80 1.15
CA LEU A 316 -9.18 -15.86 1.60
C LEU A 316 -9.76 -14.43 1.73
N GLY A 317 -10.50 -13.97 0.72
CA GLY A 317 -11.17 -12.67 0.76
C GLY A 317 -12.19 -12.55 1.91
N GLN A 318 -12.94 -13.63 2.19
CA GLN A 318 -13.88 -13.70 3.31
C GLN A 318 -13.16 -13.61 4.66
N GLU A 319 -12.09 -14.38 4.84
CA GLU A 319 -11.28 -14.35 6.07
C GLU A 319 -10.67 -12.96 6.31
N LEU A 320 -10.04 -12.36 5.29
CA LEU A 320 -9.52 -10.99 5.37
C LEU A 320 -10.61 -9.99 5.79
N SER A 321 -11.83 -10.18 5.30
CA SER A 321 -12.96 -9.30 5.60
C SER A 321 -13.52 -9.52 6.99
N ILE A 322 -13.59 -10.75 7.50
CA ILE A 322 -14.03 -11.09 8.86
C ILE A 322 -13.12 -10.41 9.88
N HIS A 323 -11.81 -10.53 9.68
CA HIS A 323 -10.81 -10.00 10.61
C HIS A 323 -10.54 -8.50 10.45
N GLY A 324 -10.80 -7.96 9.25
CA GLY A 324 -10.49 -6.59 8.89
C GLY A 324 -8.98 -6.34 8.75
N LEU A 325 -8.62 -5.13 8.33
CA LEU A 325 -7.23 -4.75 8.02
C LEU A 325 -6.60 -3.84 9.09
N GLY A 326 -7.13 -3.87 10.32
CA GLY A 326 -6.67 -3.00 11.41
C GLY A 326 -5.26 -3.29 11.94
N GLY A 327 -4.63 -4.40 11.51
CA GLY A 327 -3.22 -4.69 11.80
C GLY A 327 -2.26 -3.88 10.94
N ALA A 328 -2.65 -3.60 9.68
CA ALA A 328 -1.86 -2.75 8.78
C ALA A 328 -1.96 -1.26 9.14
N LEU A 329 -3.15 -0.82 9.53
CA LEU A 329 -3.45 0.58 9.85
C LEU A 329 -4.25 0.65 11.14
N ALA A 330 -3.62 1.12 12.20
CA ALA A 330 -4.33 1.53 13.41
C ALA A 330 -5.32 2.67 13.08
N PRO A 331 -6.42 2.84 13.82
CA PRO A 331 -7.43 3.86 13.51
C PRO A 331 -6.87 5.28 13.33
N THR A 332 -5.89 5.70 14.13
CA THR A 332 -5.24 7.01 13.99
C THR A 332 -4.42 7.12 12.70
N GLN A 333 -3.75 6.04 12.29
CA GLN A 333 -3.02 5.98 11.01
C GLN A 333 -3.99 6.00 9.83
N GLN A 334 -5.12 5.28 9.92
CA GLN A 334 -6.19 5.32 8.93
C GLN A 334 -6.76 6.73 8.78
N LEU A 335 -7.07 7.41 9.89
CA LEU A 335 -7.56 8.80 9.88
C LEU A 335 -6.53 9.72 9.20
N ARG A 336 -5.26 9.60 9.60
CA ARG A 336 -4.16 10.38 9.03
C ARG A 336 -4.01 10.15 7.52
N ALA A 337 -4.11 8.91 7.05
CA ALA A 337 -4.06 8.59 5.63
C ALA A 337 -5.29 9.12 4.86
N MET A 338 -6.50 9.01 5.42
CA MET A 338 -7.71 9.58 4.84
C MET A 338 -7.63 11.10 4.69
N VAL A 339 -7.10 11.80 5.69
CA VAL A 339 -6.85 13.25 5.61
C VAL A 339 -5.76 13.55 4.58
N GLY A 340 -4.69 12.76 4.55
CA GLY A 340 -3.60 12.92 3.57
C GLY A 340 -4.05 12.73 2.13
N LEU A 341 -5.04 11.90 1.88
CA LEU A 341 -5.65 11.71 0.57
C LEU A 341 -6.82 12.67 0.29
N GLY A 342 -7.16 13.54 1.25
CA GLY A 342 -8.25 14.50 1.13
C GLY A 342 -9.65 13.87 1.12
N LEU A 343 -9.79 12.68 1.72
CA LEU A 343 -11.04 11.94 1.86
C LEU A 343 -11.83 12.37 3.10
N LEU A 344 -11.14 12.94 4.08
CA LEU A 344 -11.69 13.62 5.25
C LEU A 344 -11.00 14.99 5.38
N ASP A 345 -11.75 15.97 5.87
CA ASP A 345 -11.25 17.30 6.20
C ASP A 345 -11.61 17.65 7.64
N GLU A 346 -11.03 18.75 8.12
CA GLU A 346 -11.13 19.21 9.50
C GLU A 346 -12.58 19.52 9.89
N ASN A 347 -13.38 20.05 8.97
CA ASN A 347 -14.78 20.39 9.24
C ASN A 347 -15.63 19.13 9.41
N ARG A 348 -15.37 18.09 8.61
CA ARG A 348 -16.09 16.82 8.69
C ARG A 348 -15.72 16.04 9.94
N ILE A 349 -14.43 16.02 10.28
CA ILE A 349 -13.97 15.43 11.54
C ILE A 349 -14.60 16.17 12.72
N ALA A 350 -14.60 17.50 12.69
CA ALA A 350 -15.25 18.33 13.72
C ALA A 350 -16.74 18.02 13.87
N ALA A 351 -17.48 17.95 12.76
CA ALA A 351 -18.91 17.65 12.78
C ALA A 351 -19.22 16.26 13.35
N ALA A 352 -18.38 15.26 13.07
CA ALA A 352 -18.57 13.89 13.55
C ALA A 352 -18.19 13.71 15.03
N THR A 353 -17.20 14.46 15.50
CA THR A 353 -16.58 14.25 16.82
C THR A 353 -17.00 15.27 17.88
N GLY A 354 -17.52 16.43 17.46
CA GLY A 354 -17.79 17.57 18.33
C GLY A 354 -16.55 18.40 18.69
N ILE A 355 -15.35 18.01 18.22
CA ILE A 355 -14.12 18.80 18.35
C ILE A 355 -14.22 20.01 17.42
N SER A 356 -13.74 21.19 17.80
CA SER A 356 -13.76 22.33 16.89
C SER A 356 -12.79 22.12 15.71
N ALA A 357 -13.14 22.59 14.51
CA ALA A 357 -12.29 22.42 13.32
C ALA A 357 -10.87 23.00 13.51
N ALA A 358 -10.73 24.06 14.30
CA ALA A 358 -9.42 24.66 14.62
C ALA A 358 -8.55 23.78 15.53
N GLU A 359 -9.15 22.87 16.29
CA GLU A 359 -8.44 21.98 17.23
C GLU A 359 -8.17 20.59 16.63
N VAL A 360 -8.84 20.21 15.53
CA VAL A 360 -8.69 18.88 14.90
C VAL A 360 -7.23 18.56 14.61
N SER A 361 -6.49 19.51 14.02
CA SER A 361 -5.09 19.27 13.66
C SER A 361 -4.22 18.97 14.88
N LEU A 362 -4.35 19.77 15.94
CA LEU A 362 -3.61 19.59 17.18
C LEU A 362 -4.03 18.30 17.90
N PHE A 363 -5.33 18.00 17.93
CA PHE A 363 -5.88 16.86 18.65
C PHE A 363 -5.41 15.52 18.06
N PHE A 364 -5.35 15.42 16.73
CA PHE A 364 -4.95 14.18 16.04
C PHE A 364 -3.52 14.20 15.49
N GLY A 365 -2.77 15.29 15.64
CA GLY A 365 -1.43 15.44 15.09
C GLY A 365 -1.43 15.41 13.56
N LEU A 366 -2.23 16.27 12.92
CA LEU A 366 -2.42 16.28 11.46
C LEU A 366 -1.76 17.49 10.76
N ASP A 367 -0.99 18.31 11.47
CA ASP A 367 -0.45 19.58 10.93
C ASP A 367 0.36 19.38 9.65
N ASP A 368 1.24 18.38 9.62
CA ASP A 368 2.10 18.09 8.48
C ASP A 368 1.33 17.51 7.29
N VAL A 369 0.24 16.78 7.55
CA VAL A 369 -0.66 16.26 6.52
C VAL A 369 -1.50 17.38 5.90
N LEU A 370 -2.12 18.22 6.74
CA LEU A 370 -2.93 19.35 6.30
C LEU A 370 -2.09 20.39 5.55
N GLY A 371 -0.82 20.56 5.96
CA GLY A 371 0.15 21.39 5.25
C GLY A 371 0.37 21.00 3.78
N CYS A 372 0.07 19.76 3.39
CA CYS A 372 0.16 19.34 1.99
C CYS A 372 -0.88 20.01 1.07
N PHE A 373 -1.98 20.54 1.61
CA PHE A 373 -3.08 21.16 0.84
C PHE A 373 -2.98 22.70 0.71
N VAL A 374 -1.98 23.35 1.31
CA VAL A 374 -1.89 24.83 1.41
C VAL A 374 -0.90 25.42 0.39
N LYS A 375 -0.61 24.72 -0.72
CA LYS A 375 0.40 25.13 -1.70
C LYS A 375 -0.10 26.12 -2.74
#